data_AF-A0A2R7NSU9-F1
#
_entry.id   AF-A0A2R7NSU9-F1
#
_cell.length_a   1.000
_cell.length_b   1.000
_cell.length_c   1.000
_cell.angle_alpha   90.00
_cell.angle_beta   90.00
_cell.angle_gamma   90.00
#
_symmetry.space_group_name_H-M   'P 1'
#
loop_
_entity.id
_entity.type
_entity.pdbx_description
1 polymer ?
#
loop_
_entity_poly.entity_id
_entity_poly.type
_entity_poly.pdbx_seq_one_letter_code
_entity_poly.pdbx_strand_id
1 'polypeptide(L)'
;MAGEGGNIIRNVFGRSYKEAEQIMKDASKGTLDFKSPQENTFYGKKGGKKFDEYQAKEQTKTLQVKAVKCYEDFACTKEIKIIEKGKSYFFKAIQYNRTPTKSELKNLKWAIQYDDTNIANAPQVTGEEKISYAVPKERKITKLRVYAFFRAPDEKVCADLDLLYPKEIYIIITDTLAGYT
;
A
#
# COMPACT_ATOMS: atom_id res chain seq x y z
N MET A 1 -28.21 45.97 -14.40
CA MET A 1 -27.70 45.13 -13.29
C MET A 1 -26.54 45.88 -12.64
N ALA A 2 -26.73 46.33 -11.40
CA ALA A 2 -25.74 47.09 -10.65
C ALA A 2 -24.63 46.15 -10.18
N GLY A 3 -23.40 46.37 -10.60
CA GLY A 3 -22.24 45.76 -9.98
C GLY A 3 -21.88 46.57 -8.75
N GLU A 4 -22.01 45.98 -7.57
CA GLU A 4 -21.61 46.59 -6.29
C GLU A 4 -20.12 46.94 -6.33
N GLY A 5 -19.83 48.21 -6.62
CA GLY A 5 -18.48 48.74 -6.65
C GLY A 5 -17.95 48.89 -5.23
N GLY A 6 -16.98 48.05 -4.84
CA GLY A 6 -16.33 48.19 -3.53
C GLY A 6 -15.73 49.59 -3.37
N ASN A 7 -16.10 50.27 -2.28
CA ASN A 7 -15.73 51.65 -1.95
C ASN A 7 -14.21 51.88 -2.01
N ILE A 8 -13.76 52.64 -3.01
CA ILE A 8 -12.40 53.21 -3.04
C ILE A 8 -12.52 54.61 -2.45
N ILE A 9 -11.90 54.83 -1.29
CA ILE A 9 -11.82 56.18 -0.70
C ILE A 9 -10.62 56.88 -1.37
N ARG A 10 -10.91 57.96 -2.11
CA ARG A 10 -9.89 58.85 -2.70
C ARG A 10 -9.69 60.05 -1.80
N ASN A 11 -8.47 60.30 -1.34
CA ASN A 11 -8.14 61.58 -0.70
C ASN A 11 -7.66 62.59 -1.74
N VAL A 12 -7.85 63.88 -1.42
CA VAL A 12 -7.64 65.06 -2.28
C VAL A 12 -6.19 65.20 -2.82
N PHE A 13 -5.25 64.42 -2.29
CA PHE A 13 -3.84 64.36 -2.72
C PHE A 13 -3.50 63.16 -3.63
N GLY A 14 -4.49 62.57 -4.30
CA GLY A 14 -4.27 61.55 -5.34
C GLY A 14 -3.90 60.15 -4.83
N ARG A 15 -3.89 59.92 -3.51
CA ARG A 15 -3.70 58.59 -2.93
C ARG A 15 -5.05 57.88 -2.81
N SER A 16 -5.15 56.70 -3.43
CA SER A 16 -6.30 55.81 -3.29
C SER A 16 -5.97 54.70 -2.30
N TYR A 17 -6.81 54.52 -1.30
CA TYR A 17 -6.67 53.45 -0.30
C TYR A 17 -7.86 52.51 -0.42
N LYS A 18 -7.57 51.20 -0.40
CA LYS A 18 -8.60 50.16 -0.34
C LYS A 18 -8.20 49.14 0.71
N GLU A 19 -8.96 49.12 1.79
CA GLU A 19 -8.91 48.09 2.80
C GLU A 19 -9.90 46.99 2.42
N ALA A 20 -9.48 45.74 2.54
CA ALA A 20 -10.34 44.59 2.37
C ALA A 20 -9.92 43.53 3.38
N GLU A 21 -10.88 42.88 4.02
CA GLU A 21 -10.61 41.77 4.94
C GLU A 21 -9.89 40.61 4.22
N GLN A 22 -10.17 40.41 2.93
CA GLN A 22 -9.49 39.43 2.08
C GLN A 22 -9.26 39.95 0.66
N ILE A 23 -8.08 39.67 0.10
CA ILE A 23 -7.76 39.87 -1.32
C ILE A 23 -7.33 38.52 -1.90
N MET A 24 -8.07 38.01 -2.90
CA MET A 24 -7.74 36.79 -3.62
C MET A 24 -7.29 37.13 -5.05
N LYS A 25 -6.17 36.57 -5.50
CA LYS A 25 -5.67 36.69 -6.87
C LYS A 25 -5.29 35.31 -7.37
N ASP A 26 -5.87 34.88 -8.49
CA ASP A 26 -5.56 33.62 -9.17
C ASP A 26 -4.99 33.93 -10.56
N ALA A 27 -3.90 33.25 -10.93
CA ALA A 27 -3.26 33.34 -12.23
C ALA A 27 -3.10 31.93 -12.83
N SER A 28 -4.20 31.21 -12.93
CA SER A 28 -4.24 29.80 -13.33
C SER A 28 -3.81 29.50 -14.78
N LYS A 29 -3.54 30.52 -15.60
CA LYS A 29 -3.12 30.36 -17.01
C LYS A 29 -2.05 31.36 -17.48
N GLY A 30 -1.33 32.03 -16.57
CA GLY A 30 -0.33 33.04 -16.94
C GLY A 30 0.43 33.66 -15.76
N THR A 31 1.26 34.66 -16.05
CA THR A 31 2.08 35.33 -15.03
C THR A 31 1.28 36.41 -14.30
N LEU A 32 1.44 36.50 -12.98
CA LEU A 32 0.91 37.59 -12.16
C LEU A 32 1.98 38.67 -11.96
N ASP A 33 1.89 39.77 -12.71
CA ASP A 33 2.82 40.89 -12.60
C ASP A 33 2.29 42.00 -11.68
N PHE A 34 3.13 42.47 -10.76
CA PHE A 34 2.89 43.68 -9.97
C PHE A 34 3.90 44.75 -10.40
N LYS A 35 3.44 45.80 -11.09
CA LYS A 35 4.29 46.89 -11.60
C LYS A 35 3.97 48.19 -10.87
N SER A 36 5.00 48.83 -10.33
CA SER A 36 4.92 50.15 -9.70
C SER A 36 6.06 51.01 -10.22
N PRO A 37 5.83 52.30 -10.56
CA PRO A 37 6.89 53.20 -11.00
C PRO A 37 7.97 53.48 -9.94
N GLN A 38 7.65 53.23 -8.66
CA GLN A 38 8.56 53.48 -7.54
C GLN A 38 8.89 52.19 -6.78
N GLU A 39 7.91 51.59 -6.11
CA GLU A 39 8.12 50.36 -5.31
C GLU A 39 6.82 49.56 -5.15
N ASN A 40 6.94 48.23 -4.97
CA ASN A 40 5.89 47.36 -4.48
C ASN A 40 6.34 46.72 -3.15
N THR A 41 5.57 46.90 -2.07
CA THR A 41 5.90 46.35 -0.74
C THR A 41 4.79 45.46 -0.24
N PHE A 42 5.14 44.24 0.21
CA PHE A 42 4.19 43.24 0.72
C PHE A 42 4.46 42.97 2.20
N TYR A 43 3.50 43.27 3.07
CA TYR A 43 3.60 43.03 4.51
C TYR A 43 2.69 41.86 4.92
N GLY A 44 3.27 40.75 5.36
CA GLY A 44 2.54 39.61 5.91
C GLY A 44 2.60 39.57 7.44
N LYS A 45 1.47 39.35 8.10
CA LYS A 45 1.46 39.08 9.56
C LYS A 45 1.94 37.64 9.82
N LYS A 46 2.78 37.46 10.84
CA LYS A 46 3.34 36.16 11.31
C LYS A 46 4.10 35.36 10.22
N GLY A 47 5.14 35.97 9.65
CA GLY A 47 6.14 35.25 8.84
C GLY A 47 5.59 34.74 7.51
N GLY A 48 5.00 35.64 6.71
CA GLY A 48 4.46 35.36 5.38
C GLY A 48 5.22 34.25 4.65
N LYS A 49 4.49 33.19 4.30
CA LYS A 49 5.05 31.92 3.84
C LYS A 49 5.81 32.13 2.53
N LYS A 50 7.13 31.91 2.53
CA LYS A 50 7.84 31.63 1.29
C LYS A 50 7.29 30.32 0.75
N PHE A 51 6.69 30.36 -0.43
CA PHE A 51 6.67 29.17 -1.27
C PHE A 51 8.11 29.02 -1.77
N ASP A 52 8.96 28.43 -0.93
CA ASP A 52 10.15 27.75 -1.46
C ASP A 52 9.66 26.87 -2.59
N GLU A 53 10.27 27.06 -3.76
CA GLU A 53 10.07 26.36 -5.03
C GLU A 53 8.83 25.48 -5.08
N TYR A 54 7.85 25.88 -5.90
CA TYR A 54 6.87 24.91 -6.40
C TYR A 54 7.61 23.80 -7.14
N GLN A 55 8.04 22.78 -6.40
CA GLN A 55 8.39 21.48 -6.90
C GLN A 55 7.03 20.86 -7.25
N ALA A 56 6.75 20.73 -8.54
CA ALA A 56 5.62 19.94 -9.00
C ALA A 56 5.61 18.66 -8.18
N LYS A 57 4.49 18.32 -7.51
CA LYS A 57 4.40 17.09 -6.73
C LYS A 57 4.90 15.97 -7.64
N GLU A 58 6.08 15.43 -7.35
CA GLU A 58 6.54 14.22 -8.02
C GLU A 58 5.37 13.25 -7.90
N GLN A 59 4.89 12.75 -9.04
CA GLN A 59 3.82 11.76 -9.04
C GLN A 59 4.27 10.67 -8.08
N THR A 60 3.63 10.59 -6.92
CA THR A 60 4.01 9.66 -5.86
C THR A 60 3.86 8.30 -6.49
N LYS A 61 5.00 7.67 -6.83
CA LYS A 61 5.01 6.35 -7.46
C LYS A 61 4.10 5.45 -6.63
N THR A 62 3.10 4.87 -7.28
CA THR A 62 2.12 4.02 -6.61
C THR A 62 2.86 2.91 -5.87
N LEU A 63 2.59 2.75 -4.57
CA LEU A 63 3.25 1.73 -3.77
C LEU A 63 2.84 0.34 -4.26
N GLN A 64 3.82 -0.53 -4.45
CA GLN A 64 3.64 -1.89 -4.94
C GLN A 64 4.52 -2.85 -4.13
N VAL A 65 3.98 -4.03 -3.84
CA VAL A 65 4.77 -5.15 -3.34
C VAL A 65 5.60 -5.72 -4.48
N LYS A 66 6.82 -6.16 -4.20
CA LYS A 66 7.76 -6.75 -5.16
C LYS A 66 8.13 -8.18 -4.85
N ALA A 67 8.05 -8.61 -3.59
CA ALA A 67 8.26 -10.01 -3.22
C ALA A 67 7.51 -10.37 -1.95
N VAL A 68 7.00 -11.60 -1.92
CA VAL A 68 6.32 -12.25 -0.79
C VAL A 68 7.03 -13.57 -0.52
N LYS A 69 7.25 -13.92 0.74
CA LYS A 69 7.90 -15.17 1.15
C LYS A 69 7.16 -15.88 2.27
N CYS A 70 7.39 -17.18 2.38
CA CYS A 70 6.85 -18.04 3.44
C CYS A 70 7.95 -18.50 4.38
N TYR A 71 7.61 -18.60 5.67
CA TYR A 71 8.51 -18.93 6.76
C TYR A 71 7.89 -19.95 7.71
N GLU A 72 8.75 -20.78 8.32
CA GLU A 72 8.34 -21.74 9.34
C GLU A 72 8.01 -21.07 10.68
N ASP A 73 8.68 -19.96 11.00
CA ASP A 73 8.63 -19.29 12.28
C ASP A 73 8.14 -17.85 12.18
N PHE A 74 7.56 -17.33 13.27
CA PHE A 74 7.07 -15.96 13.31
C PHE A 74 8.20 -14.93 13.15
N ALA A 75 9.43 -15.25 13.57
CA ALA A 75 10.59 -14.36 13.41
C ALA A 75 11.09 -14.31 11.95
N CYS A 76 10.53 -15.13 11.04
CA CYS A 76 10.87 -15.17 9.63
C CYS A 76 12.36 -15.49 9.39
N THR A 77 12.92 -16.42 10.17
CA THR A 77 14.34 -16.80 10.09
C THR A 77 14.58 -17.86 9.04
N LYS A 78 13.63 -18.77 8.83
CA LYS A 78 13.77 -19.90 7.91
C LYS A 78 12.72 -19.86 6.81
N GLU A 79 13.14 -19.42 5.63
CA GLU A 79 12.32 -19.46 4.41
C GLU A 79 12.09 -20.90 3.96
N ILE A 80 10.87 -21.19 3.52
CA ILE A 80 10.48 -22.51 3.03
C ILE A 80 9.67 -22.37 1.73
N LYS A 81 9.74 -23.42 0.91
CA LYS A 81 8.99 -23.52 -0.35
C LYS A 81 8.00 -24.69 -0.40
N ILE A 82 8.05 -25.55 0.62
CA ILE A 82 7.20 -26.73 0.74
C ILE A 82 6.54 -26.68 2.11
N ILE A 83 5.22 -26.86 2.16
CA ILE A 83 4.42 -26.80 3.38
C ILE A 83 3.59 -28.06 3.60
N GLU A 84 3.30 -28.36 4.86
CA GLU A 84 2.45 -29.47 5.26
C GLU A 84 1.02 -29.00 5.53
N LYS A 85 0.03 -29.80 5.12
CA LYS A 85 -1.37 -29.52 5.41
C LYS A 85 -1.65 -29.62 6.91
N GLY A 86 -2.43 -28.69 7.43
CA GLY A 86 -2.80 -28.59 8.84
C GLY A 86 -1.74 -27.95 9.74
N LYS A 87 -0.56 -27.60 9.21
CA LYS A 87 0.44 -26.80 9.91
C LYS A 87 0.32 -25.33 9.49
N SER A 88 0.42 -24.42 10.45
CA SER A 88 0.42 -22.98 10.20
C SER A 88 1.80 -22.51 9.80
N TYR A 89 1.85 -21.63 8.81
CA TYR A 89 3.07 -20.99 8.32
C TYR A 89 2.90 -19.48 8.22
N PHE A 90 4.01 -18.74 8.21
CA PHE A 90 4.00 -17.28 8.22
C PHE A 90 4.39 -16.71 6.87
N PHE A 91 3.60 -15.76 6.38
CA PHE A 91 3.81 -15.10 5.09
C PHE A 91 4.12 -13.63 5.31
N LYS A 92 5.13 -13.10 4.62
CA LYS A 92 5.57 -11.71 4.78
C LYS A 92 5.87 -11.06 3.43
N ALA A 93 5.42 -9.82 3.25
CA ALA A 93 5.86 -8.96 2.16
C ALA A 93 7.26 -8.42 2.51
N ILE A 94 8.27 -8.78 1.71
CA ILE A 94 9.68 -8.52 2.05
C ILE A 94 10.31 -7.37 1.25
N GLN A 95 9.72 -7.01 0.11
CA GLN A 95 10.24 -5.97 -0.77
C GLN A 95 9.09 -5.17 -1.35
N TYR A 96 9.35 -3.87 -1.50
CA TYR A 96 8.44 -2.88 -2.07
C TYR A 96 9.20 -2.08 -3.13
N ASN A 97 8.48 -1.47 -4.08
CA ASN A 97 9.11 -0.61 -5.09
C ASN A 97 9.69 0.69 -4.53
N ARG A 98 9.25 1.11 -3.33
CA ARG A 98 9.79 2.19 -2.52
C ARG A 98 9.48 1.93 -1.05
N THR A 99 10.11 2.66 -0.15
CA THR A 99 9.81 2.59 1.28
C THR A 99 8.34 2.96 1.52
N PRO A 100 7.54 2.06 2.12
CA PRO A 100 6.15 2.34 2.45
C PRO A 100 6.06 3.22 3.71
N THR A 101 5.08 4.11 3.75
CA THR A 101 4.75 4.82 5.00
C THR A 101 3.86 3.96 5.89
N LYS A 102 3.88 4.20 7.21
CA LYS A 102 3.03 3.48 8.18
C LYS A 102 1.54 3.54 7.83
N SER A 103 1.07 4.66 7.28
CA SER A 103 -0.33 4.82 6.88
C SER A 103 -0.68 4.03 5.62
N GLU A 104 0.27 3.88 4.69
CA GLU A 104 0.05 3.07 3.49
C GLU A 104 -0.01 1.58 3.80
N LEU A 105 0.83 1.12 4.74
CA LEU A 105 0.85 -0.27 5.19
C LEU A 105 -0.51 -0.74 5.72
N LYS A 106 -1.31 0.16 6.31
CA LYS A 106 -2.69 -0.15 6.75
C LYS A 106 -3.61 -0.62 5.62
N ASN A 107 -3.27 -0.33 4.37
CA ASN A 107 -4.03 -0.74 3.19
C ASN A 107 -3.48 -2.02 2.54
N LEU A 108 -2.44 -2.64 3.12
CA LEU A 108 -1.91 -3.91 2.63
C LEU A 108 -2.97 -5.00 2.81
N LYS A 109 -3.24 -5.73 1.74
CA LYS A 109 -4.21 -6.83 1.68
C LYS A 109 -3.50 -8.11 1.30
N TRP A 110 -4.14 -9.22 1.66
CA TRP A 110 -3.66 -10.55 1.36
C TRP A 110 -4.72 -11.35 0.61
N ALA A 111 -4.27 -12.18 -0.31
CA ALA A 111 -5.12 -13.13 -1.01
C ALA A 111 -4.43 -14.48 -1.15
N ILE A 112 -5.24 -15.51 -1.31
CA ILE A 112 -4.82 -16.91 -1.35
C ILE A 112 -5.44 -17.54 -2.58
N GLN A 113 -4.66 -18.35 -3.27
CA GLN A 113 -5.09 -19.18 -4.37
C GLN A 113 -4.61 -20.60 -4.12
N TYR A 114 -5.50 -21.56 -4.35
CA TYR A 114 -5.14 -22.97 -4.34
C TYR A 114 -5.10 -23.48 -5.77
N ASP A 115 -4.01 -24.17 -6.13
CA ASP A 115 -3.79 -24.64 -7.49
C ASP A 115 -4.08 -23.52 -8.52
N ASP A 116 -4.77 -23.83 -9.62
CA ASP A 116 -5.16 -22.85 -10.65
C ASP A 116 -6.61 -22.35 -10.48
N THR A 117 -7.11 -22.32 -9.25
CA THR A 117 -8.47 -21.82 -8.94
C THR A 117 -8.52 -20.29 -8.82
N ASN A 118 -9.71 -19.72 -8.58
CA ASN A 118 -9.86 -18.28 -8.41
C ASN A 118 -9.13 -17.77 -7.16
N ILE A 119 -8.50 -16.60 -7.28
CA ILE A 119 -7.88 -15.89 -6.17
C ILE A 119 -8.97 -15.43 -5.20
N ALA A 120 -8.87 -15.85 -3.94
CA ALA A 120 -9.78 -15.45 -2.88
C ALA A 120 -9.06 -14.52 -1.89
N ASN A 121 -9.74 -13.46 -1.43
CA ASN A 121 -9.18 -12.63 -0.36
C ASN A 121 -8.98 -13.46 0.92
N ALA A 122 -7.84 -13.27 1.58
CA ALA A 122 -7.60 -13.87 2.88
C ALA A 122 -8.53 -13.19 3.91
N PRO A 123 -9.23 -13.95 4.77
CA PRO A 123 -10.13 -13.35 5.76
C PRO A 123 -9.35 -12.51 6.79
N GLN A 124 -9.76 -11.25 6.94
CA GLN A 124 -9.47 -10.35 8.08
C GLN A 124 -8.00 -10.04 8.43
N VAL A 125 -7.14 -9.78 7.44
CA VAL A 125 -5.72 -9.43 7.67
C VAL A 125 -5.28 -8.14 6.98
N THR A 126 -6.19 -7.17 6.84
CA THR A 126 -5.83 -5.89 6.20
C THR A 126 -4.96 -5.07 7.15
N GLY A 127 -3.84 -4.55 6.64
CA GLY A 127 -2.91 -3.72 7.40
C GLY A 127 -1.75 -4.46 8.05
N GLU A 128 -1.75 -5.80 7.97
CA GLU A 128 -0.70 -6.64 8.54
C GLU A 128 0.40 -6.92 7.52
N GLU A 129 1.65 -6.58 7.86
CA GLU A 129 2.83 -6.89 7.02
C GLU A 129 3.15 -8.39 6.98
N LYS A 130 2.58 -9.15 7.92
CA LYS A 130 2.79 -10.58 8.08
C LYS A 130 1.52 -11.26 8.54
N ILE A 131 1.21 -12.39 7.93
CA ILE A 131 0.04 -13.20 8.26
C ILE A 131 0.44 -14.62 8.60
N SER A 132 -0.42 -15.32 9.34
CA SER A 132 -0.32 -16.75 9.57
C SER A 132 -1.44 -17.46 8.81
N TYR A 133 -1.11 -18.53 8.11
CA TYR A 133 -2.09 -19.30 7.38
C TYR A 133 -1.78 -20.79 7.42
N ALA A 134 -2.83 -21.60 7.59
CA ALA A 134 -2.76 -23.06 7.58
C ALA A 134 -3.71 -23.61 6.51
N VAL A 135 -3.19 -24.51 5.68
CA VAL A 135 -4.00 -25.20 4.68
C VAL A 135 -4.83 -26.31 5.36
N PRO A 136 -6.15 -26.38 5.15
CA PRO A 136 -6.97 -27.48 5.68
C PRO A 136 -6.53 -28.86 5.17
N LYS A 137 -6.58 -29.89 6.03
CA LYS A 137 -6.10 -31.25 5.71
C LYS A 137 -6.98 -31.96 4.69
N GLU A 138 -8.26 -31.64 4.68
CA GLU A 138 -9.31 -32.32 3.92
C GLU A 138 -9.29 -31.92 2.43
N ARG A 139 -8.59 -30.83 2.08
CA ARG A 139 -8.55 -30.32 0.70
C ARG A 139 -7.52 -31.08 -0.14
N LYS A 140 -7.98 -31.61 -1.28
CA LYS A 140 -7.14 -32.21 -2.32
C LYS A 140 -6.48 -31.14 -3.18
N ILE A 141 -5.53 -30.41 -2.60
CA ILE A 141 -4.76 -29.37 -3.29
C ILE A 141 -3.26 -29.70 -3.31
N THR A 142 -2.58 -29.25 -4.36
CA THR A 142 -1.14 -29.52 -4.60
C THR A 142 -0.27 -28.29 -4.45
N LYS A 143 -0.82 -27.11 -4.75
CA LYS A 143 -0.12 -25.82 -4.73
C LYS A 143 -0.88 -24.77 -3.95
N LEU A 144 -0.13 -23.90 -3.30
CA LEU A 144 -0.64 -22.71 -2.61
C LEU A 144 0.13 -21.50 -3.11
N ARG A 145 -0.60 -20.50 -3.61
CA ARG A 145 -0.05 -19.17 -3.87
C ARG A 145 -0.63 -18.16 -2.90
N VAL A 146 0.25 -17.40 -2.26
CA VAL A 146 -0.14 -16.32 -1.33
C VAL A 146 0.37 -14.99 -1.84
N TYR A 147 -0.55 -14.04 -1.94
CA TYR A 147 -0.35 -12.72 -2.53
C TYR A 147 -0.46 -11.64 -1.46
N ALA A 148 0.37 -10.61 -1.58
CA ALA A 148 0.24 -9.38 -0.81
C ALA A 148 0.17 -8.18 -1.78
N PHE A 149 -0.78 -7.27 -1.57
CA PHE A 149 -1.05 -6.19 -2.52
C PHE A 149 -1.75 -4.98 -1.89
N PHE A 150 -1.60 -3.80 -2.50
CA PHE A 150 -2.34 -2.59 -2.11
C PHE A 150 -3.58 -2.33 -2.97
N ARG A 151 -3.54 -2.70 -4.26
CA ARG A 151 -4.63 -2.47 -5.22
C ARG A 151 -5.24 -3.77 -5.73
N ALA A 152 -4.44 -4.61 -6.38
CA ALA A 152 -4.82 -5.92 -6.88
C ALA A 152 -3.64 -6.90 -6.77
N PRO A 153 -3.89 -8.21 -6.62
CA PRO A 153 -2.85 -9.24 -6.68
C PRO A 153 -2.10 -9.21 -8.02
N ASP A 154 -0.81 -9.50 -7.99
CA ASP A 154 0.04 -9.69 -9.18
C ASP A 154 0.54 -11.13 -9.17
N GLU A 155 0.27 -11.88 -10.25
CA GLU A 155 0.66 -13.28 -10.40
C GLU A 155 2.16 -13.50 -10.27
N LYS A 156 2.96 -12.51 -10.65
CA LYS A 156 4.43 -12.56 -10.56
C LYS A 156 4.96 -12.24 -9.16
N VAL A 157 4.11 -11.73 -8.27
CA VAL A 157 4.47 -11.27 -6.93
C VAL A 157 3.69 -12.07 -5.89
N CYS A 158 4.09 -13.33 -5.70
CA CYS A 158 3.50 -14.24 -4.73
C CYS A 158 4.55 -15.15 -4.09
N ALA A 159 4.18 -15.73 -2.95
CA ALA A 159 4.84 -16.92 -2.43
C ALA A 159 4.17 -18.14 -3.07
N ASP A 160 4.88 -18.81 -3.97
CA ASP A 160 4.44 -20.05 -4.61
C ASP A 160 5.02 -21.26 -3.86
N LEU A 161 4.14 -22.12 -3.36
CA LEU A 161 4.48 -23.21 -2.45
C LEU A 161 3.87 -24.53 -2.91
N ASP A 162 4.67 -25.58 -2.83
CA ASP A 162 4.21 -26.95 -3.02
C ASP A 162 3.72 -27.54 -1.69
N LEU A 163 2.69 -28.39 -1.75
CA LEU A 163 2.18 -29.10 -0.59
C LEU A 163 2.75 -30.52 -0.50
N LEU A 164 3.32 -30.83 0.66
CA LEU A 164 3.78 -32.16 0.99
C LEU A 164 2.54 -33.03 1.28
N TYR A 165 2.34 -34.05 0.45
CA TYR A 165 1.36 -35.10 0.75
C TYR A 165 1.93 -35.98 1.85
N PRO A 166 1.25 -36.16 3.00
CA PRO A 166 1.63 -37.22 3.90
C PRO A 166 1.49 -38.54 3.12
N LYS A 167 2.60 -39.24 2.90
CA LYS A 167 2.56 -40.62 2.42
C LYS A 167 1.85 -41.42 3.51
N GLU A 168 0.63 -41.88 3.24
CA GLU A 168 0.01 -42.92 4.06
C GLU A 168 0.88 -44.17 3.94
N ILE A 169 1.61 -44.48 5.00
CA ILE A 169 2.37 -45.73 5.10
C ILE A 169 1.38 -46.78 5.59
N TYR A 170 0.98 -47.68 4.69
CA TYR A 170 0.23 -48.88 5.05
C TYR A 170 1.23 -49.97 5.48
N ILE A 171 1.22 -50.34 6.76
CA ILE A 171 1.92 -51.54 7.23
C ILE A 171 0.95 -52.72 7.08
N ILE A 172 1.25 -53.65 6.19
CA ILE A 172 0.56 -54.93 6.10
C ILE A 172 1.34 -55.93 6.95
N ILE A 173 0.77 -56.34 8.09
CA ILE A 173 1.30 -57.44 8.90
C ILE A 173 0.66 -58.72 8.37
N THR A 174 1.43 -59.56 7.69
CA THR A 174 1.01 -60.92 7.34
C THR A 174 1.54 -61.88 8.40
N ASP A 175 0.63 -62.47 9.17
CA ASP A 175 0.94 -63.50 10.15
C ASP A 175 1.07 -64.85 9.40
N THR A 176 2.28 -65.22 9.00
CA THR A 176 2.54 -66.59 8.57
C THR A 176 2.81 -67.44 9.80
N LEU A 177 1.76 -68.09 10.31
CA LEU A 177 1.90 -69.25 11.19
C LEU A 177 2.59 -70.37 10.41
N ALA A 178 3.92 -70.45 10.54
CA ALA A 178 4.67 -71.62 10.16
C ALA A 178 4.31 -72.75 11.14
N GLY A 179 3.27 -73.51 10.81
CA GLY A 179 2.97 -74.77 11.47
C GLY A 179 4.09 -75.75 11.20
N TYR A 180 4.84 -76.10 12.24
CA TYR A 180 5.70 -77.28 12.22
C TYR A 180 4.86 -78.46 12.74
N THR A 181 4.47 -79.34 11.80
CA THR A 181 3.96 -80.70 12.05
C THR A 181 5.07 -81.61 12.54
#